data_AF-A0A832TCC0-F1
#
_entry.id   AF-A0A832TCC0-F1
#
_cell.length_a   1.000
_cell.length_b   1.000
_cell.length_c   1.000
_cell.angle_alpha   90.00
_cell.angle_beta   90.00
_cell.angle_gamma   90.00
#
_symmetry.space_group_name_H-M   'P 1'
#
loop_
_entity.id
_entity.type
_entity.pdbx_description
1 polymer ?
#
loop_
_entity_poly.entity_id
_entity_poly.type
_entity_poly.pdbx_seq_one_letter_code
_entity_poly.pdbx_strand_id
1 'polypeptide(L)' 'MFYSRKLDDTKKLFQAYNVKHVLVDPEMKDGFVWSKPNEGLLFLFTNKETFEKIYDQDGVEIWEVKNSTITDTRV' A
#
# COMPACT_ATOMS: atom_id res chain seq x y z
N MET A 1 4.77 0.76 -8.94
CA MET A 1 3.90 0.74 -7.73
C MET A 1 4.59 1.35 -6.53
N PHE A 2 5.71 0.79 -6.05
CA PHE A 2 6.38 1.20 -4.81
C PHE A 2 6.83 2.67 -4.73
N TYR A 3 7.14 3.31 -5.85
CA TYR A 3 7.56 4.72 -5.89
C TYR A 3 6.41 5.72 -6.15
N SER A 4 5.20 5.22 -6.38
CA SER A 4 4.05 6.09 -6.66
C SER A 4 3.59 6.80 -5.39
N ARG A 5 3.27 8.08 -5.51
CA ARG A 5 2.54 8.86 -4.48
C ARG A 5 1.13 9.23 -4.92
N LYS A 6 0.67 8.70 -6.05
CA LYS A 6 -0.67 8.92 -6.57
C LYS A 6 -1.58 7.82 -6.03
N LEU A 7 -2.45 8.18 -5.09
CA LEU A 7 -3.34 7.23 -4.43
C LEU A 7 -4.24 6.51 -5.44
N ASP A 8 -4.91 7.24 -6.33
CA ASP A 8 -5.85 6.66 -7.31
C ASP A 8 -5.19 5.68 -8.28
N ASP A 9 -4.02 6.04 -8.81
CA ASP A 9 -3.27 5.17 -9.72
C ASP A 9 -2.82 3.89 -8.99
N THR A 10 -2.42 4.03 -7.73
CA THR A 10 -2.02 2.90 -6.89
C THR A 10 -3.21 2.01 -6.56
N LYS A 11 -4.39 2.57 -6.26
CA LYS A 11 -5.64 1.83 -6.02
C LYS A 11 -6.08 1.05 -7.26
N LYS A 12 -6.09 1.69 -8.44
CA LYS A 12 -6.41 1.02 -9.71
C LYS A 12 -5.47 -0.14 -9.98
N LEU A 13 -4.18 0.05 -9.72
CA LEU A 13 -3.18 -0.98 -9.91
C LEU A 13 -3.36 -2.14 -8.92
N PHE A 14 -3.60 -1.87 -7.63
CA PHE A 14 -3.90 -2.94 -6.66
C PHE A 14 -5.15 -3.71 -7.04
N GLN A 15 -6.20 -3.02 -7.48
CA GLN A 15 -7.44 -3.66 -7.94
C GLN A 15 -7.21 -4.52 -9.19
N ALA A 16 -6.49 -4.02 -10.18
CA ALA A 16 -6.22 -4.74 -11.43
C ALA A 16 -5.45 -6.05 -11.20
N TYR A 17 -4.58 -6.08 -10.20
CA TYR A 17 -3.81 -7.27 -9.82
C TYR A 17 -4.38 -8.03 -8.62
N ASN A 18 -5.58 -7.65 -8.13
CA ASN A 18 -6.22 -8.24 -6.95
C ASN A 18 -5.28 -8.31 -5.71
N VAL A 19 -4.48 -7.26 -5.51
CA VAL A 19 -3.56 -7.16 -4.38
C VAL A 19 -4.35 -6.80 -3.14
N LYS A 20 -4.38 -7.73 -2.19
CA LYS A 20 -5.07 -7.56 -0.90
C LYS A 20 -4.13 -7.16 0.23
N HIS A 21 -2.87 -7.57 0.14
CA HIS A 21 -1.89 -7.33 1.17
C HIS A 21 -0.57 -6.86 0.56
N VAL A 22 0.12 -5.99 1.29
CA VAL A 22 1.48 -5.56 1.00
C VAL A 22 2.36 -5.97 2.17
N LEU A 23 3.39 -6.76 1.88
CA LEU A 23 4.46 -7.08 2.81
C LEU A 23 5.53 -5.99 2.75
N VAL A 24 5.97 -5.52 3.90
CA VAL A 24 7.10 -4.60 4.03
C VAL A 24 8.08 -5.19 5.03
N ASP A 25 9.27 -5.54 4.58
CA ASP A 25 10.36 -5.95 5.45
C ASP A 25 11.21 -4.73 5.91
N PRO A 26 12.09 -4.89 6.91
CA PRO A 26 12.99 -3.83 7.35
C PRO A 26 13.92 -3.32 6.24
N GLU A 27 14.47 -4.22 5.41
CA GLU A 27 15.45 -3.88 4.37
C GLU A 27 14.86 -2.92 3.33
N MET A 28 13.58 -3.09 2.99
CA MET A 28 12.84 -2.18 2.10
C MET A 28 12.83 -0.73 2.62
N LYS A 29 12.81 -0.54 3.95
CA LYS A 29 12.83 0.78 4.61
C LYS A 29 14.26 1.33 4.82
N ASP A 30 15.28 0.47 4.73
CA ASP A 30 16.69 0.80 4.95
C ASP A 30 17.45 1.19 3.66
N GLY A 31 16.73 1.65 2.63
CA GLY A 31 17.33 2.15 1.38
C GLY A 31 17.26 1.19 0.20
N PHE A 32 16.88 -0.07 0.39
CA PHE A 32 16.78 -1.04 -0.72
C PHE A 32 15.56 -0.80 -1.62
N VAL A 33 14.46 -0.28 -1.06
CA VAL A 33 13.30 0.19 -1.83
C VAL A 33 13.06 1.67 -1.60
N TRP A 34 13.01 2.10 -0.35
CA TRP A 34 12.80 3.50 0.03
C TRP A 34 13.99 4.01 0.83
N SER A 35 14.44 5.22 0.52
CA SER A 35 15.52 5.88 1.28
C SER A 35 15.00 6.80 2.37
N LYS A 36 13.69 7.09 2.39
CA LYS A 36 13.06 8.03 3.34
C LYS A 36 11.67 7.52 3.79
N PRO A 37 11.25 7.81 5.03
CA PRO A 37 9.96 7.36 5.58
C PRO A 37 8.70 7.79 4.80
N ASN A 38 8.77 8.89 4.03
CA ASN A 38 7.64 9.44 3.27
C ASN A 38 7.80 9.26 1.75
N GLU A 39 8.44 8.18 1.34
CA GLU A 39 8.68 7.88 -0.07
C GLU A 39 7.65 6.90 -0.62
N GLY A 40 7.20 7.16 -1.86
CA GLY A 40 6.29 6.29 -2.59
C GLY A 40 5.13 5.75 -1.76
N LEU A 41 5.02 4.41 -1.69
CA LEU A 41 3.94 3.71 -1.01
C LEU A 41 3.96 3.90 0.52
N LEU A 42 5.12 4.12 1.14
CA LEU A 42 5.19 4.40 2.59
C LEU A 42 4.41 5.66 2.96
N PHE A 43 4.46 6.69 2.11
CA PHE A 43 3.63 7.87 2.28
C PHE A 43 2.14 7.54 2.15
N LEU A 44 1.76 6.69 1.21
CA LEU A 44 0.36 6.32 0.98
C LEU A 44 -0.23 5.48 2.12
N PHE A 45 0.57 4.69 2.84
CA PHE A 45 0.14 3.96 4.04
C PHE A 45 -0.36 4.87 5.17
N THR A 46 -0.10 6.18 5.11
CA THR A 46 -0.71 7.14 6.05
C THR A 46 -2.22 7.34 5.81
N ASN A 47 -2.74 6.95 4.64
CA ASN A 47 -4.18 6.99 4.34
C ASN A 47 -4.91 5.77 4.93
N LYS A 48 -5.44 5.92 6.15
CA LYS A 48 -6.13 4.86 6.90
C LYS A 48 -7.48 4.41 6.30
N GLU A 49 -8.04 5.21 5.39
CA GLU A 49 -9.25 4.85 4.64
C GLU A 49 -8.96 3.78 3.58
N THR A 50 -7.73 3.74 3.05
CA THR A 50 -7.32 2.80 1.99
C THR A 50 -6.43 1.69 2.53
N PHE A 51 -5.60 1.96 3.53
CA PHE A 51 -4.63 1.02 4.06
C PHE A 51 -4.80 0.80 5.55
N GLU A 52 -4.64 -0.44 5.99
CA GLU A 52 -4.62 -0.80 7.40
C GLU A 52 -3.46 -1.72 7.69
N LYS A 53 -2.63 -1.35 8.67
CA LYS A 53 -1.58 -2.24 9.16
C LYS A 53 -2.24 -3.30 10.03
N ILE A 54 -2.20 -4.56 9.59
CA ILE A 54 -2.81 -5.70 10.28
C ILE A 54 -1.76 -6.56 11.02
N TYR A 55 -0.48 -6.32 10.77
CA TYR A 55 0.63 -7.00 11.44
C TYR A 55 1.85 -6.07 11.55
N ASP A 56 2.52 -6.11 12.69
CA ASP A 56 3.78 -5.41 12.96
C ASP A 56 4.58 -6.19 14.01
N GLN A 57 5.64 -6.87 13.59
CA GLN A 57 6.54 -7.58 14.50
C GLN A 57 7.95 -7.58 13.93
N ASP A 58 8.93 -7.26 14.78
CA ASP A 58 10.36 -7.28 14.43
C ASP A 58 10.70 -6.48 13.14
N GLY A 59 9.93 -5.41 12.89
CA GLY A 59 10.07 -4.52 11.74
C GLY A 59 9.45 -5.03 10.43
N VAL A 60 8.91 -6.26 10.43
CA VAL A 60 8.10 -6.81 9.34
C VAL A 60 6.64 -6.36 9.51
N GLU A 61 6.09 -5.76 8.46
CA GLU A 61 4.75 -5.21 8.45
C GLU A 61 3.89 -5.87 7.36
N ILE A 62 2.62 -6.10 7.67
CA ILE A 62 1.61 -6.47 6.67
C ILE A 62 0.53 -5.39 6.65
N TRP A 63 0.33 -4.82 5.47
CA TRP A 63 -0.68 -3.81 5.21
C TRP A 63 -1.80 -4.40 4.36
N GLU A 64 -3.03 -4.40 4.87
CA GLU A 64 -4.23 -4.70 4.10
C GLU A 64 -4.62 -3.49 3.24
N VAL A 65 -5.00 -3.78 1.99
CA VAL A 65 -5.62 -2.81 1.09
C VAL A 65 -7.13 -2.93 1.24
N LYS A 66 -7.77 -1.92 1.81
CA LYS A 66 -9.22 -1.88 1.95
C LYS A 66 -9.85 -1.80 0.58
N ASN A 67 -10.69 -2.77 0.27
CA ASN A 67 -11.54 -2.70 -0.91
C ASN A 67 -12.52 -1.54 -0.74
N SER A 68 -12.23 -0.39 -1.35
CA SER A 68 -13.30 0.52 -1.73
C SER A 68 -14.01 -0.15 -2.90
N THR A 69 -15.15 -0.79 -2.66
CA THR A 69 -16.03 -1.21 -3.74
C THR A 69 -16.41 0.04 -4.54
N ILE A 70 -15.74 0.28 -5.66
CA ILE A 70 -16.37 1.06 -6.73
C ILE A 70 -17.47 0.13 -7.22
N THR A 71 -18.70 0.37 -6.80
CA THR A 71 -19.87 -0.23 -7.44
C THR A 71 -19.78 0.15 -8.91
N ASP A 72 -19.37 -0.81 -9.74
CA ASP A 72 -19.52 -0.72 -11.19
C ASP A 72 -21.02 -0.84 -11.49
N THR A 73 -21.75 0.25 -11.27
CA THR A 73 -23.13 0.36 -11.72
C THR A 73 -23.07 0.70 -13.20
N ARG A 74 -22.89 -0.34 -14.02
CA ARG A 74 -23.27 -0.35 -15.42
C ARG A 74 -24.20 -1.53 -15.64
N VAL A 75 -25.50 -1.28 -15.43
CA VAL A 75 -26.61 -2.06 -15.99
C VAL A 75 -27.59 -1.08 -16.60
#